data_AF-A0A7Y0AZ74-F1
#
_entry.id   AF-A0A7Y0AZ74-F1
#
_cell.length_a   1.000
_cell.length_b   1.000
_cell.length_c   1.000
_cell.angle_alpha   90.00
_cell.angle_beta   90.00
_cell.angle_gamma   90.00
#
_symmetry.space_group_name_H-M   'P 1'
#
loop_
_entity.id
_entity.type
_entity.pdbx_description
1 polymer ?
#
loop_
_entity_poly.entity_id
_entity_poly.type
_entity_poly.pdbx_seq_one_letter_code
_entity_poly.pdbx_strand_id
1 'polypeptide(L)' 'MSTTMEKTNLRKGLNWRVVSWLLAGMTALTVIGANVHLVHVATGSQPECVNHLKAEGRDGTYRAAASSC' A
#
# COMPACT_ATOMS: atom_id res chain seq x y z
N MET A 1 8.04 -4.15 -42.00
CA MET A 1 8.13 -2.72 -41.61
C MET A 1 6.74 -2.09 -41.71
N SER A 2 5.77 -2.50 -40.84
CA SER A 2 4.36 -2.05 -40.96
C SER A 2 3.64 -1.80 -39.64
N THR A 3 4.26 -2.00 -38.48
CA THR A 3 3.59 -1.82 -37.17
C THR A 3 3.63 -0.39 -36.64
N THR A 4 4.37 0.51 -37.29
CA THR A 4 4.56 1.91 -36.85
C THR A 4 3.48 2.88 -37.33
N MET A 5 2.68 2.55 -38.34
CA MET A 5 1.67 3.46 -38.92
C MET A 5 0.26 3.35 -38.31
N GLU A 6 -0.04 2.30 -37.54
CA GLU A 6 -1.34 2.17 -36.85
C GLU A 6 -1.35 2.95 -35.51
N LYS A 7 -0.20 2.96 -34.81
CA LYS A 7 -0.02 3.66 -33.53
C LYS A 7 -0.18 5.18 -33.64
N THR A 8 0.02 5.76 -34.83
CA THR A 8 -0.08 7.21 -35.05
C THR A 8 -1.53 7.67 -35.19
N ASN A 9 -2.42 6.83 -35.73
CA ASN A 9 -3.83 7.20 -35.91
C ASN A 9 -4.63 7.19 -34.60
N LEU A 10 -4.34 6.29 -33.67
CA LEU A 10 -4.93 6.28 -32.31
C LEU A 10 -4.53 7.52 -31.48
N ARG A 11 -3.33 8.06 -31.70
CA ARG A 11 -2.82 9.23 -30.96
C ARG A 11 -3.35 10.56 -31.49
N LYS A 12 -3.90 10.59 -32.71
CA LYS A 12 -4.36 11.82 -33.38
C LYS A 12 -5.66 12.38 -32.80
N GLY A 13 -6.49 11.54 -32.15
CA GLY A 13 -7.76 11.93 -31.52
C GLY A 13 -7.78 11.87 -29.99
N LEU A 14 -6.71 11.38 -29.36
CA LEU A 14 -6.68 11.18 -27.91
C LEU A 14 -6.17 12.46 -27.22
N ASN A 15 -7.07 13.19 -26.57
CA ASN A 15 -6.72 14.41 -25.84
C ASN A 15 -5.72 14.07 -24.73
N TRP A 16 -4.45 14.42 -24.92
CA TRP A 16 -3.37 14.09 -23.99
C TRP A 16 -3.64 14.60 -22.57
N ARG A 17 -4.38 15.70 -22.43
CA ARG A 17 -4.83 16.18 -21.11
C ARG A 17 -5.71 15.14 -20.41
N VAL A 18 -6.65 14.54 -21.14
CA VAL A 18 -7.53 13.49 -20.61
C VAL A 18 -6.71 12.26 -20.22
N VAL A 19 -5.74 11.87 -21.06
CA VAL A 19 -4.85 10.74 -20.75
C VAL A 19 -4.04 10.99 -19.48
N SER A 20 -3.46 12.18 -19.32
CA SER A 20 -2.72 12.55 -18.12
C SER A 20 -3.61 12.53 -16.88
N TRP A 21 -4.83 13.04 -16.96
CA TRP A 21 -5.79 12.99 -15.84
C TRP A 21 -6.19 11.56 -15.49
N LEU A 22 -6.40 10.69 -16.49
CA LEU A 22 -6.70 9.28 -16.26
C LEU A 22 -5.54 8.55 -15.59
N LEU A 23 -4.30 8.77 -16.05
CA LEU A 23 -3.12 8.20 -15.41
C LEU A 23 -2.99 8.69 -13.97
N ALA A 24 -3.08 10.01 -13.74
CA ALA A 24 -2.97 10.60 -12.42
C ALA A 24 -4.06 10.07 -11.47
N GLY A 25 -5.31 10.00 -11.94
CA GLY A 25 -6.43 9.44 -11.18
C GLY A 25 -6.22 7.97 -10.85
N MET A 26 -5.76 7.16 -11.80
CA MET A 26 -5.49 5.75 -11.58
C MET A 26 -4.37 5.55 -10.56
N THR A 27 -3.26 6.29 -10.69
CA THR A 27 -2.17 6.26 -9.72
C THR A 27 -2.64 6.68 -8.32
N ALA A 28 -3.41 7.77 -8.21
CA ALA A 28 -3.94 8.24 -6.94
C ALA A 28 -4.86 7.20 -6.29
N LEU A 29 -5.78 6.59 -7.05
CA LEU A 29 -6.67 5.55 -6.57
C LEU A 29 -5.91 4.31 -6.09
N THR A 30 -4.87 3.89 -6.81
CA THR A 30 -4.02 2.76 -6.39
C THR A 30 -3.33 3.05 -5.06
N VAL A 31 -2.73 4.23 -4.92
CA VAL A 31 -2.05 4.63 -3.68
C VAL A 31 -3.05 4.68 -2.53
N ILE A 32 -4.20 5.34 -2.71
CA ILE A 32 -5.23 5.43 -1.68
C ILE A 32 -5.72 4.03 -1.28
N GLY A 33 -6.05 3.18 -2.25
CA GLY A 33 -6.53 1.82 -2.01
C GLY A 33 -5.52 0.96 -1.25
N ALA A 34 -4.23 1.04 -1.61
CA ALA A 34 -3.18 0.31 -0.89
C ALA A 34 -3.06 0.77 0.57
N ASN A 35 -3.13 2.08 0.83
CA ASN A 35 -3.08 2.60 2.20
C ASN A 35 -4.32 2.23 3.02
N VAL A 36 -5.51 2.29 2.42
CA VAL A 36 -6.76 1.83 3.05
C VAL A 36 -6.68 0.35 3.41
N HIS A 37 -6.11 -0.48 2.53
CA HIS A 37 -5.90 -1.90 2.80
C HIS A 37 -4.98 -2.12 4.00
N LEU A 38 -3.87 -1.38 4.11
CA LEU A 38 -2.96 -1.47 5.26
C LEU A 38 -3.66 -1.10 6.57
N VAL A 39 -4.47 -0.05 6.58
CA VAL A 39 -5.26 0.35 7.77
C VAL A 39 -6.28 -0.74 8.12
N HIS A 40 -6.96 -1.31 7.13
CA HIS A 40 -7.90 -2.40 7.34
C HIS A 40 -7.21 -3.63 7.95
N VAL A 41 -6.05 -4.02 7.43
CA VAL A 41 -5.25 -5.13 7.98
C VAL A 41 -4.78 -4.83 9.40
N ALA A 42 -4.26 -3.63 9.66
CA ALA A 42 -3.76 -3.26 10.99
C ALA A 42 -4.85 -3.26 12.06
N THR A 43 -6.08 -2.92 11.69
CA THR A 43 -7.23 -2.87 12.62
C THR A 43 -7.99 -4.19 12.71
N GLY A 44 -8.04 -4.98 11.62
CA GLY A 44 -8.75 -6.26 11.56
C GLY A 44 -7.92 -7.45 12.00
N SER A 45 -6.59 -7.32 12.00
CA SER A 45 -5.72 -8.33 12.59
C SER A 45 -5.89 -8.24 14.10
N GLN A 46 -6.60 -9.20 14.70
CA GLN A 46 -6.39 -9.55 16.10
C GLN A 46 -5.17 -10.47 16.10
N PRO A 47 -3.93 -9.98 16.34
CA PRO A 47 -2.85 -10.89 16.66
C PRO A 47 -3.32 -11.67 17.88
N GLU A 48 -3.52 -12.98 17.73
CA GLU A 48 -3.86 -13.86 18.85
C GLU A 48 -2.92 -13.52 20.00
N CYS A 49 -3.50 -12.98 21.09
CA CYS A 49 -2.76 -12.58 22.27
C CYS A 49 -2.30 -13.84 23.01
N VAL A 50 -1.32 -14.52 22.43
CA VAL A 50 -0.67 -15.66 23.05
C VAL A 50 0.04 -15.16 24.30
N ASN A 51 -0.12 -15.86 25.41
CA ASN A 51 0.50 -15.48 26.69
C ASN A 51 2.03 -15.38 26.53
N HIS A 52 2.54 -14.18 26.30
CA HIS A 52 3.97 -13.94 26.35
C HIS A 52 4.38 -13.90 27.82
N LEU A 53 4.93 -15.02 28.32
CA LEU A 53 5.69 -15.09 29.57
C LEU A 53 6.97 -14.23 29.46
N LYS A 54 6.86 -12.90 29.37
CA LYS A 54 8.02 -12.04 29.63
C LYS A 54 8.11 -11.86 31.14
N ALA A 55 8.87 -12.75 31.76
CA ALA A 55 9.27 -12.63 33.15
C ALA A 55 9.93 -11.27 33.41
N GLU A 56 9.63 -10.72 34.59
CA GLU A 56 10.18 -9.51 35.19
C GLU A 56 11.66 -9.30 34.80
N GLY A 57 11.99 -8.15 34.21
CA GLY A 57 13.40 -7.79 34.02
C GLY A 57 14.08 -7.60 35.36
N ARG A 58 15.34 -8.05 35.50
CA ARG A 58 16.15 -7.86 36.71
C ARG A 58 16.34 -6.36 36.97
N ASP A 59 16.22 -5.95 38.23
CA ASP A 59 16.44 -4.56 38.66
C ASP A 59 17.70 -3.95 38.06
N GLY A 60 17.56 -2.77 37.43
CA GLY A 60 18.67 -2.04 36.78
C GLY A 60 18.87 -2.32 35.29
N THR A 61 18.02 -3.14 34.65
CA THR A 61 18.09 -3.37 33.20
C THR A 61 16.81 -2.90 32.49
N TYR A 62 16.96 -1.99 31.54
CA TYR A 62 15.87 -1.63 30.63
C TYR A 62 15.72 -2.72 29.58
N ARG A 63 14.50 -3.23 29.42
CA ARG A 63 14.12 -4.14 28.35
C ARG A 63 12.83 -3.63 27.74
N ALA A 64 12.78 -3.53 26.41
CA ALA A 64 11.56 -3.19 25.70
C ALA A 64 10.44 -4.20 26.05
N ALA A 65 9.20 -3.72 26.23
CA ALA A 65 8.03 -4.57 26.37
C ALA A 65 7.95 -5.52 25.16
N ALA A 66 7.68 -6.81 25.40
CA ALA A 66 7.34 -7.72 24.31
C ALA A 66 5.84 -7.61 24.07
N SER A 67 5.43 -7.59 22.79
CA SER A 67 4.05 -7.80 22.36
C SER A 67 3.46 -8.99 23.11
N SER A 68 2.26 -8.86 23.67
CA SER A 68 1.48 -9.95 24.24
C SER A 68 0.52 -10.55 23.21
N CYS A 69 0.78 -10.34 21.90
CA CYS A 69 0.09 -9.46 20.93
C CYS A 69 0.69 -8.04 20.78
#